data_AF-A0A1X7UMM1-F1
#
_entry.id   AF-A0A1X7UMM1-F1
#
_cell.length_a   1.000
_cell.length_b   1.000
_cell.length_c   1.000
_cell.angle_alpha   90.00
_cell.angle_beta   90.00
_cell.angle_gamma   90.00
#
_symmetry.space_group_name_H-M   'P 1'
#
loop_
_entity.id
_entity.type
_entity.pdbx_description
1 polymer ?
#
loop_
_entity_poly.entity_id
_entity_poly.type
_entity_poly.pdbx_seq_one_letter_code
_entity_poly.pdbx_strand_id
1 'polypeptide(L)'
;MKLHNTTASLKAKFTIDEGEGSYDDCKSLFEDGITNSGVYTVNPDGGTPFKVYCDMETHGGGWTVFQRRQDGSVDFYRYWTDYENGFGDLTGEFWLGLSKIHRLTKEGSNTLRVDLGDFDNNTAYANYSTFSVSDGSTEYILTVGGYSGTAGDSLGSYHNGRRFTTRDNDNDLRSGINCAQQWAGAWWYNSCHYSNLNGRYYKASPEYGKGINWRTWTGYDISLKFSEMKTRRNN
;
A
#
# COMPACT_ATOMS: atom_id res chain seq x y z
N MET A 1 -50.82 17.39 43.09
CA MET A 1 -51.03 17.15 41.64
C MET A 1 -49.67 17.34 40.98
N LYS A 2 -49.04 16.25 40.52
CA LYS A 2 -47.65 16.23 40.04
C LYS A 2 -47.54 17.00 38.72
N LEU A 3 -46.63 17.98 38.67
CA LEU A 3 -46.11 18.59 37.45
C LEU A 3 -45.33 17.52 36.66
N HIS A 4 -45.68 17.31 35.39
CA HIS A 4 -44.77 16.70 34.41
C HIS A 4 -44.66 17.66 33.23
N ASN A 5 -43.48 18.24 33.15
CA ASN A 5 -42.99 19.07 32.06
C ASN A 5 -42.28 18.13 31.08
N THR A 6 -42.68 18.13 29.81
CA THR A 6 -41.96 17.39 28.77
C THR A 6 -41.79 18.29 27.55
N THR A 7 -40.78 19.16 27.60
CA THR A 7 -40.19 19.78 26.42
C THR A 7 -39.35 18.74 25.71
N ALA A 8 -39.84 18.23 24.58
CA ALA A 8 -39.06 17.46 23.63
C ALA A 8 -38.07 18.40 22.92
N SER A 9 -36.77 18.15 23.12
CA SER A 9 -35.69 18.84 22.41
C SER A 9 -35.55 18.25 21.01
N LEU A 10 -35.90 19.05 19.99
CA LEU A 10 -35.49 18.79 18.61
C LEU A 10 -34.00 19.09 18.48
N LYS A 11 -33.16 18.05 18.46
CA LYS A 11 -31.81 18.18 17.89
C LYS A 11 -31.96 18.27 16.37
N ALA A 12 -31.84 19.48 15.84
CA ALA A 12 -31.62 19.69 14.42
C ALA A 12 -30.32 18.98 14.01
N LYS A 13 -30.43 17.98 13.13
CA LYS A 13 -29.30 17.49 12.34
C LYS A 13 -28.97 18.60 11.35
N PHE A 14 -27.98 19.42 11.68
CA PHE A 14 -27.28 20.22 10.68
C PHE A 14 -26.50 19.24 9.80
N THR A 15 -27.00 18.97 8.60
CA THR A 15 -26.18 18.49 7.49
C THR A 15 -25.33 19.66 7.03
N ILE A 16 -24.12 19.77 7.59
CA ILE A 16 -23.05 20.51 6.94
C ILE A 16 -22.58 19.62 5.79
N ASP A 17 -22.44 20.20 4.62
CA ASP A 17 -21.80 19.59 3.46
C ASP A 17 -20.33 19.34 3.82
N GLU A 18 -20.01 18.15 4.34
CA GLU A 18 -18.69 17.85 4.92
C GLU A 18 -17.63 17.66 3.82
N GLY A 19 -16.75 18.65 3.70
CA GLY A 19 -15.30 18.44 3.76
C GLY A 19 -14.70 17.51 2.71
N GLU A 20 -14.92 17.76 1.42
CA GLU A 20 -14.16 17.09 0.36
C GLU A 20 -12.66 17.46 0.48
N GLY A 21 -11.85 16.57 1.08
CA GLY A 21 -10.39 16.76 1.25
C GLY A 21 -9.93 17.39 2.57
N SER A 22 -10.73 17.33 3.64
CA SER A 22 -10.33 17.84 4.98
C SER A 22 -9.41 16.89 5.77
N TYR A 23 -9.20 15.66 5.30
CA TYR A 23 -8.48 14.63 6.03
C TYR A 23 -7.13 14.35 5.37
N ASP A 24 -6.05 14.30 6.16
CA ASP A 24 -4.71 14.04 5.64
C ASP A 24 -4.57 12.61 5.12
N ASP A 25 -5.13 11.65 5.85
CA ASP A 25 -5.04 10.22 5.59
C ASP A 25 -6.21 9.45 6.24
N CYS A 26 -6.20 8.12 6.08
CA CYS A 26 -7.18 7.23 6.72
C CYS A 26 -7.09 7.23 8.26
N LYS A 27 -5.96 7.62 8.84
CA LYS A 27 -5.77 7.68 10.28
C LYS A 27 -6.54 8.86 10.86
N SER A 28 -6.48 10.04 10.23
CA SER A 28 -7.29 11.20 10.62
C SER A 28 -8.79 10.94 10.51
N LEU A 29 -9.24 10.27 9.44
CA LEU A 29 -10.64 9.81 9.31
C LEU A 29 -11.05 8.91 10.48
N PHE A 30 -10.20 7.94 10.83
CA PHE A 30 -10.48 6.99 11.90
C PHE A 30 -10.56 7.67 13.29
N GLU A 31 -9.70 8.66 13.56
CA GLU A 31 -9.69 9.40 14.82
C GLU A 31 -10.93 10.29 15.00
N ASP A 32 -11.51 10.76 13.92
CA ASP A 32 -12.80 11.48 13.90
C ASP A 32 -14.02 10.54 14.00
N GLY A 33 -13.79 9.23 14.19
CA GLY A 33 -14.84 8.24 14.41
C GLY A 33 -15.40 7.61 13.14
N ILE A 34 -14.78 7.83 11.98
CA ILE A 34 -15.13 7.16 10.72
C ILE A 34 -14.45 5.79 10.71
N THR A 35 -15.18 4.75 11.13
CA THR A 35 -14.63 3.42 11.39
C THR A 35 -15.05 2.35 10.37
N ASN A 36 -15.77 2.72 9.31
CA ASN A 36 -16.12 1.78 8.24
C ASN A 36 -15.02 1.75 7.16
N SER A 37 -14.56 0.56 6.77
CA SER A 37 -13.64 0.42 5.65
C SER A 37 -14.30 0.86 4.33
N GLY A 38 -13.55 1.48 3.44
CA GLY A 38 -14.10 2.00 2.18
C GLY A 38 -13.20 2.98 1.46
N VAL A 39 -13.72 3.55 0.37
CA VAL A 39 -13.01 4.56 -0.41
C VAL A 39 -13.33 5.96 0.12
N TYR A 40 -12.29 6.72 0.45
CA TYR A 40 -12.38 8.07 0.97
C TYR A 40 -11.45 9.02 0.21
N THR A 41 -11.73 10.32 0.27
CA THR A 41 -10.87 11.37 -0.29
C THR A 41 -9.96 11.92 0.80
N VAL A 42 -8.66 12.01 0.53
CA VAL A 42 -7.64 12.54 1.45
C VAL A 42 -6.79 13.62 0.79
N ASN A 43 -6.17 14.49 1.59
CA ASN A 43 -5.28 15.56 1.15
C ASN A 43 -4.09 15.74 2.11
N PRO A 44 -3.07 14.87 2.06
CA PRO A 44 -2.00 14.80 3.06
C PRO A 44 -1.09 16.04 3.15
N ASP A 45 -1.14 16.93 2.15
CA ASP A 45 -0.20 18.05 2.06
C ASP A 45 -0.83 19.35 1.54
N GLY A 46 -2.17 19.46 1.58
CA GLY A 46 -2.88 20.65 1.11
C GLY A 46 -2.85 20.86 -0.40
N GLY A 47 -2.27 19.93 -1.17
CA GLY A 47 -2.29 19.93 -2.63
C GLY A 47 -3.65 19.47 -3.20
N THR A 48 -3.62 18.80 -4.35
CA THR A 48 -4.83 18.22 -4.95
C THR A 48 -5.27 16.97 -4.15
N PRO A 49 -6.50 16.92 -3.62
CA PRO A 49 -7.02 15.74 -2.94
C PRO A 49 -7.11 14.53 -3.88
N PHE A 50 -7.05 13.32 -3.32
CA PHE A 50 -7.20 12.08 -4.08
C PHE A 50 -7.90 10.99 -3.28
N LYS A 51 -8.46 10.01 -3.99
CA LYS A 51 -9.14 8.87 -3.38
C LYS A 51 -8.16 7.79 -2.95
N VAL A 52 -8.42 7.17 -1.81
CA VAL A 52 -7.70 6.03 -1.24
C VAL A 52 -8.69 5.02 -0.69
N TYR A 53 -8.25 3.76 -0.55
CA TYR A 53 -9.00 2.79 0.24
C TYR A 53 -8.49 2.81 1.68
N CYS A 54 -9.40 3.02 2.62
CA CYS A 54 -9.13 2.97 4.05
C CYS A 54 -9.56 1.62 4.62
N ASP A 55 -8.62 0.93 5.25
CA ASP A 55 -8.88 -0.23 6.10
C ASP A 55 -8.98 0.26 7.55
N MET A 56 -10.22 0.27 8.05
CA MET A 56 -10.56 0.79 9.37
C MET A 56 -10.67 -0.31 10.43
N GLU A 57 -10.43 -1.57 10.07
CA GLU A 57 -10.70 -2.72 10.95
C GLU A 57 -9.41 -3.41 11.38
N THR A 58 -8.48 -3.60 10.45
CA THR A 58 -7.27 -4.38 10.69
C THR A 58 -6.34 -3.70 11.70
N HIS A 59 -5.93 -4.41 12.75
CA HIS A 59 -4.90 -3.96 13.70
C HIS A 59 -5.09 -2.51 14.21
N GLY A 60 -6.32 -2.18 14.61
CA GLY A 60 -6.68 -0.88 15.17
C GLY A 60 -7.04 0.18 14.13
N GLY A 61 -7.20 -0.19 12.86
CA GLY A 61 -7.75 0.68 11.82
C GLY A 61 -6.87 1.85 11.41
N GLY A 62 -7.45 2.73 10.60
CA GLY A 62 -6.80 3.94 10.08
C GLY A 62 -5.70 3.68 9.06
N TRP A 63 -5.75 2.55 8.35
CA TRP A 63 -4.73 2.21 7.36
C TRP A 63 -5.09 2.73 5.97
N THR A 64 -4.13 3.38 5.32
CA THR A 64 -4.24 3.78 3.91
C THR A 64 -3.63 2.70 3.03
N VAL A 65 -4.46 1.95 2.30
CA VAL A 65 -4.00 0.89 1.39
C VAL A 65 -3.47 1.53 0.11
N PHE A 66 -2.27 1.13 -0.31
CA PHE A 66 -1.65 1.65 -1.53
C PHE A 66 -1.30 0.58 -2.58
N GLN A 67 -1.38 -0.69 -2.22
CA GLN A 67 -1.27 -1.81 -3.15
C GLN A 67 -2.16 -2.95 -2.68
N ARG A 68 -2.90 -3.57 -3.61
CA ARG A 68 -3.64 -4.82 -3.34
C ARG A 68 -3.57 -5.77 -4.54
N ARG A 69 -3.30 -7.05 -4.25
CA ARG A 69 -3.39 -8.21 -5.15
C ARG A 69 -4.28 -9.26 -4.51
N GLN A 70 -5.20 -9.85 -5.26
CA GLN A 70 -6.18 -10.81 -4.73
C GLN A 70 -6.73 -11.80 -5.76
N ASP A 71 -6.74 -11.47 -7.06
CA ASP A 71 -7.45 -12.25 -8.09
C ASP A 71 -6.82 -12.25 -9.48
N GLY A 72 -5.82 -11.40 -9.73
CA GLY A 72 -5.15 -11.23 -11.01
C GLY A 72 -5.98 -10.49 -12.07
N SER A 73 -6.99 -9.72 -11.66
CA SER A 73 -7.84 -8.92 -12.57
C SER A 73 -7.10 -7.73 -13.19
N VAL A 74 -6.01 -7.27 -12.59
CA VAL A 74 -5.24 -6.13 -13.07
C VAL A 74 -3.84 -6.55 -13.47
N ASP A 75 -3.41 -6.14 -14.67
CA ASP A 75 -2.02 -6.30 -15.11
C ASP A 75 -1.11 -5.30 -14.37
N PHE A 76 -0.09 -5.81 -13.69
CA PHE A 76 0.93 -5.03 -12.98
C PHE A 76 2.22 -4.89 -13.80
N TYR A 77 2.36 -5.55 -14.96
CA TYR A 77 3.55 -5.38 -15.81
C TYR A 77 3.46 -4.11 -16.67
N ARG A 78 3.47 -2.97 -15.99
CA ARG A 78 3.18 -1.63 -16.54
C ARG A 78 4.44 -0.77 -16.73
N TYR A 79 4.26 0.38 -17.38
CA TYR A 79 5.32 1.36 -17.62
C TYR A 79 5.49 2.33 -16.44
N TRP A 80 6.57 3.11 -16.43
CA TRP A 80 6.87 4.12 -15.41
C TRP A 80 5.69 5.06 -15.13
N THR A 81 5.13 5.65 -16.17
CA THR A 81 4.03 6.62 -16.04
C THR A 81 2.80 6.04 -15.36
N ASP A 82 2.50 4.76 -15.58
CA ASP A 82 1.39 4.08 -14.90
C ASP A 82 1.68 3.92 -13.40
N TYR A 83 2.90 3.51 -13.04
CA TYR A 83 3.31 3.36 -11.66
C TYR A 83 3.41 4.69 -10.91
N GLU A 84 3.74 5.77 -11.60
CA GLU A 84 3.77 7.11 -11.04
C GLU A 84 2.36 7.65 -10.74
N ASN A 85 1.43 7.46 -11.67
CA ASN A 85 0.06 7.96 -11.57
C ASN A 85 -0.87 7.07 -10.75
N GLY A 86 -0.64 5.75 -10.77
CA GLY A 86 -1.53 4.74 -10.20
C GLY A 86 -2.48 4.13 -11.24
N PHE A 87 -2.94 2.91 -10.96
CA PHE A 87 -3.81 2.12 -11.83
C PHE A 87 -4.62 1.09 -11.02
N GLY A 88 -5.66 0.54 -11.65
CA GLY A 88 -6.55 -0.46 -11.06
C GLY A 88 -7.79 0.13 -10.39
N ASP A 89 -8.40 -0.65 -9.51
CA ASP A 89 -9.63 -0.30 -8.78
C ASP A 89 -9.35 -0.32 -7.28
N LEU A 90 -9.62 0.78 -6.57
CA LEU A 90 -9.41 0.89 -5.11
C LEU A 90 -10.21 -0.16 -4.32
N THR A 91 -11.29 -0.70 -4.90
CA THR A 91 -12.11 -1.77 -4.32
C THR A 91 -11.72 -3.18 -4.79
N GLY A 92 -10.77 -3.28 -5.73
CA GLY A 92 -10.20 -4.52 -6.27
C GLY A 92 -8.68 -4.54 -6.18
N GLU A 93 -8.00 -4.98 -7.24
CA GLU A 93 -6.54 -4.87 -7.36
C GLU A 93 -6.12 -3.48 -7.85
N PHE A 94 -5.11 -2.91 -7.20
CA PHE A 94 -4.60 -1.59 -7.60
C PHE A 94 -3.19 -1.31 -7.11
N TRP A 95 -2.60 -0.30 -7.74
CA TRP A 95 -1.44 0.44 -7.26
C TRP A 95 -1.82 1.92 -7.16
N LEU A 96 -1.66 2.53 -6.00
CA LEU A 96 -2.15 3.89 -5.75
C LEU A 96 -1.44 4.95 -6.61
N GLY A 97 -0.16 4.74 -6.91
CA GLY A 97 0.71 5.69 -7.62
C GLY A 97 1.85 6.18 -6.73
N LEU A 98 3.08 6.14 -7.24
CA LEU A 98 4.28 6.53 -6.49
C LEU A 98 4.20 7.99 -6.04
N SER A 99 3.67 8.89 -6.89
CA SER A 99 3.45 10.29 -6.55
C SER A 99 2.57 10.48 -5.30
N LYS A 100 1.48 9.69 -5.19
CA LYS A 100 0.56 9.73 -4.04
C LYS A 100 1.15 9.06 -2.81
N ILE A 101 1.87 7.96 -2.98
CA ILE A 101 2.57 7.27 -1.88
C ILE A 101 3.65 8.17 -1.27
N HIS A 102 4.41 8.89 -2.11
CA HIS A 102 5.34 9.91 -1.64
C HIS A 102 4.62 10.97 -0.80
N ARG A 103 3.53 11.56 -1.32
CA ARG A 103 2.75 12.57 -0.58
C ARG A 103 2.23 12.07 0.78
N LEU A 104 1.80 10.81 0.86
CA LEU A 104 1.35 10.19 2.12
C LEU A 104 2.48 9.94 3.12
N THR A 105 3.72 9.80 2.66
CA THR A 105 4.83 9.32 3.49
C THR A 105 5.98 10.31 3.67
N LYS A 106 5.90 11.49 3.04
CA LYS A 106 6.96 12.50 3.08
C LYS A 106 7.11 13.17 4.45
N GLU A 107 6.00 13.37 5.16
CA GLU A 107 5.97 14.00 6.48
C GLU A 107 5.74 12.95 7.58
N GLY A 108 6.32 13.22 8.75
CA GLY A 108 6.10 12.42 9.95
C GLY A 108 6.72 11.02 9.91
N SER A 109 6.38 10.23 10.93
CA SER A 109 6.81 8.84 11.06
C SER A 109 5.68 7.94 10.57
N ASN A 110 5.94 7.16 9.53
CA ASN A 110 4.96 6.26 8.92
C ASN A 110 5.38 4.81 9.12
N THR A 111 4.41 3.96 9.44
CA THR A 111 4.57 2.51 9.46
C THR A 111 4.10 1.94 8.13
N LEU A 112 4.78 0.89 7.67
CA LEU A 112 4.31 0.01 6.60
C LEU A 112 3.86 -1.31 7.18
N ARG A 113 2.70 -1.80 6.74
CA ARG A 113 2.25 -3.16 6.93
C ARG A 113 2.06 -3.84 5.57
N VAL A 114 2.54 -5.07 5.48
CA VAL A 114 2.36 -5.97 4.34
C VAL A 114 1.63 -7.21 4.84
N ASP A 115 0.42 -7.44 4.36
CA ASP A 115 -0.37 -8.64 4.61
C ASP A 115 -0.26 -9.59 3.42
N LEU A 116 -0.02 -10.88 3.69
CA LEU A 116 0.26 -11.89 2.68
C LEU A 116 -0.63 -13.13 2.88
N GLY A 117 -1.05 -13.75 1.77
CA GLY A 117 -1.84 -14.99 1.78
C GLY A 117 -1.46 -15.92 0.63
N ASP A 118 -1.33 -17.22 0.90
CA ASP A 118 -1.11 -18.25 -0.11
C ASP A 118 -2.44 -18.91 -0.56
N PHE A 119 -2.35 -19.86 -1.50
CA PHE A 119 -3.52 -20.57 -2.02
C PHE A 119 -4.07 -21.64 -1.06
N ASP A 120 -3.30 -22.04 -0.05
CA ASP A 120 -3.69 -22.98 1.00
C ASP A 120 -4.33 -22.27 2.21
N ASN A 121 -4.58 -20.96 2.08
CA ASN A 121 -5.14 -20.05 3.11
C ASN A 121 -4.23 -19.84 4.33
N ASN A 122 -2.92 -20.11 4.21
CA ASN A 122 -1.98 -19.64 5.21
C ASN A 122 -1.76 -18.14 5.04
N THR A 123 -1.52 -17.45 6.16
CA THR A 123 -1.28 -16.00 6.17
C THR A 123 -0.01 -15.66 6.92
N ALA A 124 0.63 -14.58 6.50
CA ALA A 124 1.75 -13.99 7.20
C ALA A 124 1.72 -12.47 7.02
N TYR A 125 2.46 -11.76 7.87
CA TYR A 125 2.61 -10.32 7.71
C TYR A 125 4.04 -9.86 8.00
N ALA A 126 4.38 -8.70 7.43
CA ALA A 126 5.58 -7.95 7.73
C ALA A 126 5.19 -6.51 8.07
N ASN A 127 5.67 -6.03 9.22
CA ASN A 127 5.51 -4.65 9.66
C ASN A 127 6.89 -3.98 9.68
N TYR A 128 6.94 -2.71 9.28
CA TYR A 128 8.13 -1.86 9.34
C TYR A 128 7.75 -0.57 10.06
N SER A 129 8.36 -0.29 11.21
CA SER A 129 8.07 0.92 12.00
C SER A 129 8.47 2.23 11.33
N THR A 130 9.24 2.13 10.25
CA THR A 130 9.68 3.25 9.42
C THR A 130 9.39 2.90 7.97
N PHE A 131 8.73 3.81 7.26
CA PHE A 131 8.43 3.72 5.84
C PHE A 131 8.38 5.12 5.23
N SER A 132 9.12 5.34 4.14
CA SER A 132 8.91 6.48 3.27
C SER A 132 9.32 6.17 1.84
N VAL A 133 8.74 6.93 0.92
CA VAL A 133 9.10 6.91 -0.50
C VAL A 133 9.49 8.34 -0.89
N SER A 134 10.68 8.53 -1.46
CA SER A 134 11.12 9.85 -1.92
C SER A 134 10.37 10.31 -3.17
N ASP A 135 10.62 11.53 -3.66
CA ASP A 135 9.95 12.06 -4.84
C ASP A 135 10.51 11.49 -6.17
N GLY A 136 9.90 11.92 -7.28
CA GLY A 136 10.32 11.51 -8.62
C GLY A 136 11.73 12.00 -9.03
N SER A 137 12.28 13.05 -8.39
CA SER A 137 13.63 13.56 -8.70
C SER A 137 14.75 12.63 -8.25
N THR A 138 14.41 11.70 -7.36
CA THR A 138 15.29 10.66 -6.83
C THR A 138 14.78 9.27 -7.19
N GLU A 139 13.89 9.17 -8.19
CA GLU A 139 13.32 7.92 -8.66
C GLU A 139 12.64 7.09 -7.55
N TYR A 140 11.95 7.78 -6.62
CA TYR A 140 11.12 7.17 -5.59
C TYR A 140 11.84 6.14 -4.71
N ILE A 141 13.00 6.51 -4.14
CA ILE A 141 13.78 5.67 -3.21
C ILE A 141 12.91 5.19 -2.05
N LEU A 142 12.95 3.88 -1.79
CA LEU A 142 12.35 3.25 -0.62
C LEU A 142 13.23 3.47 0.61
N THR A 143 12.63 3.92 1.70
CA THR A 143 13.22 3.83 3.05
C THR A 143 12.33 2.97 3.93
N VAL A 144 12.85 1.88 4.49
CA VAL A 144 12.16 1.01 5.44
C VAL A 144 13.07 0.57 6.57
N GLY A 145 12.49 0.36 7.76
CA GLY A 145 13.24 -0.07 8.94
C GLY A 145 12.36 -0.62 10.05
N GLY A 146 13.00 -1.19 11.08
CA GLY A 146 12.31 -1.72 12.27
C GLY A 146 11.36 -2.86 11.96
N TYR A 147 11.84 -3.85 11.21
CA TYR A 147 11.05 -5.02 10.84
C TYR A 147 10.52 -5.77 12.07
N SER A 148 9.26 -6.21 12.00
CA SER A 148 8.65 -7.22 12.85
C SER A 148 7.59 -8.00 12.05
N GLY A 149 7.20 -9.18 12.52
CA GLY A 149 6.15 -9.98 11.89
C GLY A 149 6.55 -11.42 11.64
N THR A 150 5.68 -12.15 10.96
CA THR A 150 5.76 -13.61 10.78
C THR A 150 6.24 -14.03 9.39
N ALA A 151 6.30 -13.12 8.41
CA ALA A 151 6.69 -13.43 7.03
C ALA A 151 8.22 -13.51 6.81
N GLY A 152 9.02 -13.12 7.80
CA GLY A 152 10.44 -12.82 7.62
C GLY A 152 10.67 -11.52 6.82
N ASP A 153 11.88 -10.96 6.90
CA ASP A 153 12.18 -9.68 6.26
C ASP A 153 12.70 -9.84 4.81
N SER A 154 11.79 -9.77 3.84
CA SER A 154 12.13 -9.77 2.39
C SER A 154 12.09 -8.38 1.74
N LEU A 155 11.95 -7.30 2.52
CA LEU A 155 11.96 -5.93 2.00
C LEU A 155 13.09 -5.12 2.62
N GLY A 156 13.09 -4.92 3.94
CA GLY A 156 14.10 -4.12 4.65
C GLY A 156 15.52 -4.63 4.47
N SER A 157 15.69 -5.95 4.55
CA SER A 157 17.00 -6.62 4.46
C SER A 157 17.70 -6.47 3.10
N TYR A 158 16.98 -6.10 2.03
CA TYR A 158 17.54 -6.17 0.67
C TYR A 158 17.15 -5.02 -0.28
N HIS A 159 15.96 -4.45 -0.09
CA HIS A 159 15.37 -3.41 -0.95
C HIS A 159 15.42 -2.01 -0.35
N ASN A 160 15.76 -1.88 0.93
CA ASN A 160 15.94 -0.57 1.56
C ASN A 160 17.00 0.26 0.81
N GLY A 161 16.70 1.54 0.56
CA GLY A 161 17.56 2.48 -0.15
C GLY A 161 17.62 2.28 -1.66
N ARG A 162 16.74 1.45 -2.25
CA ARG A 162 16.71 1.22 -3.71
C ARG A 162 15.72 2.16 -4.38
N ARG A 163 16.06 2.57 -5.60
CA ARG A 163 15.18 3.32 -6.51
C ARG A 163 14.15 2.39 -7.11
N PHE A 164 13.03 2.95 -7.56
CA PHE A 164 11.99 2.18 -8.22
C PHE A 164 12.38 1.87 -9.67
N THR A 165 12.11 0.66 -10.14
CA THR A 165 12.45 0.21 -11.50
C THR A 165 11.21 -0.38 -12.17
N THR A 166 11.01 0.00 -13.43
CA THR A 166 9.92 -0.49 -14.31
C THR A 166 10.52 -1.01 -15.62
N ARG A 167 9.69 -1.63 -16.47
CA ARG A 167 10.16 -2.28 -17.69
C ARG A 167 10.79 -1.32 -18.73
N ASP A 168 10.51 -0.03 -18.62
CA ASP A 168 10.98 1.06 -19.47
C ASP A 168 11.88 2.07 -18.75
N ASN A 169 12.07 1.95 -17.43
CA ASN A 169 12.95 2.80 -16.65
C ASN A 169 13.80 1.96 -15.67
N ASP A 170 15.07 1.77 -16.01
CA ASP A 170 16.02 0.91 -15.30
C ASP A 170 16.84 1.70 -14.27
N ASN A 171 16.51 1.53 -12.99
CA ASN A 171 17.19 2.17 -11.87
C ASN A 171 17.74 1.15 -10.85
N ASP A 172 17.76 -0.13 -11.21
CA ASP A 172 18.23 -1.17 -10.31
C ASP A 172 19.77 -1.26 -10.33
N LEU A 173 20.34 -2.11 -9.46
CA LEU A 173 21.79 -2.22 -9.32
C LEU A 173 22.39 -3.33 -10.18
N ARG A 174 21.57 -4.04 -10.96
CA ARG A 174 22.02 -5.17 -11.76
C ARG A 174 22.60 -4.67 -13.09
N SER A 175 23.88 -4.93 -13.29
CA SER A 175 24.50 -4.63 -14.58
C SER A 175 24.06 -5.64 -15.66
N GLY A 176 23.75 -5.12 -16.85
CA GLY A 176 23.52 -5.88 -18.07
C GLY A 176 22.11 -6.46 -18.26
N ILE A 177 21.21 -6.30 -17.30
CA ILE A 177 19.79 -6.65 -17.42
C ILE A 177 18.94 -5.68 -16.60
N ASN A 178 17.72 -5.41 -17.03
CA ASN A 178 16.70 -4.72 -16.23
C ASN A 178 15.90 -5.76 -15.43
N CYS A 179 15.91 -5.67 -14.10
CA CYS A 179 15.20 -6.60 -13.22
C CYS A 179 13.69 -6.60 -13.43
N ALA A 180 13.07 -5.45 -13.74
CA ALA A 180 11.64 -5.38 -14.05
C ALA A 180 11.28 -6.21 -15.30
N GLN A 181 12.12 -6.17 -16.33
CA GLN A 181 11.93 -6.99 -17.53
C GLN A 181 12.14 -8.48 -17.25
N GLN A 182 13.18 -8.83 -16.48
CA GLN A 182 13.51 -10.21 -16.15
C GLN A 182 12.48 -10.89 -15.23
N TRP A 183 11.94 -10.15 -14.25
CA TRP A 183 11.06 -10.66 -13.20
C TRP A 183 9.59 -10.23 -13.37
N ALA A 184 9.25 -9.62 -14.51
CA ALA A 184 7.90 -9.31 -14.95
C ALA A 184 7.05 -8.55 -13.90
N GLY A 185 7.63 -7.50 -13.32
CA GLY A 185 6.98 -6.61 -12.37
C GLY A 185 7.66 -5.25 -12.32
N ALA A 186 7.28 -4.41 -11.37
CA ALA A 186 8.00 -3.18 -11.05
C ALA A 186 8.14 -3.04 -9.54
N TRP A 187 9.33 -2.67 -9.10
CA TRP A 187 9.67 -2.72 -7.69
C TRP A 187 10.90 -1.87 -7.38
N TRP A 188 11.18 -1.70 -6.10
CA TRP A 188 12.48 -1.22 -5.61
C TRP A 188 13.55 -2.30 -5.76
N TYR A 189 13.84 -2.70 -7.00
CA TYR A 189 14.77 -3.80 -7.28
C TYR A 189 16.21 -3.43 -6.86
N ASN A 190 16.92 -4.43 -6.35
CA ASN A 190 18.35 -4.40 -6.08
C ASN A 190 19.08 -5.19 -7.19
N SER A 191 19.47 -6.45 -6.96
CA SER A 191 20.08 -7.32 -7.99
C SER A 191 19.65 -8.79 -7.82
N CYS A 192 18.37 -9.17 -7.94
CA CYS A 192 17.22 -8.32 -8.28
C CYS A 192 16.26 -8.16 -7.11
N HIS A 193 15.75 -9.24 -6.53
CA HIS A 193 14.79 -9.13 -5.44
C HIS A 193 14.83 -10.26 -4.43
N TYR A 194 14.38 -9.97 -3.21
CA TYR A 194 13.85 -10.92 -2.23
C TYR A 194 12.32 -10.85 -2.14
N SER A 195 11.68 -9.77 -2.62
CA SER A 195 10.23 -9.66 -2.75
C SER A 195 9.83 -9.10 -4.11
N ASN A 196 8.73 -9.60 -4.67
CA ASN A 196 8.19 -9.14 -5.96
C ASN A 196 6.66 -9.09 -5.90
N LEU A 197 6.10 -8.27 -5.00
CA LEU A 197 4.63 -8.24 -4.78
C LEU A 197 3.85 -7.68 -5.99
N ASN A 198 4.55 -6.99 -6.88
CA ASN A 198 4.03 -6.48 -8.15
C ASN A 198 4.32 -7.42 -9.34
N GLY A 199 4.78 -8.64 -9.08
CA GLY A 199 4.97 -9.66 -10.11
C GLY A 199 3.64 -10.13 -10.72
N ARG A 200 3.76 -11.06 -11.67
CA ARG A 200 2.60 -11.67 -12.34
C ARG A 200 1.79 -12.50 -11.35
N TYR A 201 0.46 -12.47 -11.50
CA TYR A 201 -0.43 -13.27 -10.70
C TYR A 201 -0.56 -14.68 -11.30
N TYR A 202 -0.04 -15.71 -10.62
CA TYR A 202 -0.18 -17.11 -11.05
C TYR A 202 -1.14 -17.88 -10.13
N LYS A 203 -2.17 -18.49 -10.71
CA LYS A 203 -3.06 -19.43 -10.00
C LYS A 203 -2.48 -20.84 -9.90
N ALA A 204 -1.63 -21.22 -10.84
CA ALA A 204 -0.93 -22.50 -10.90
C ALA A 204 0.37 -22.35 -11.70
N SER A 205 1.34 -23.22 -11.42
CA SER A 205 2.59 -23.35 -12.19
C SER A 205 3.33 -22.03 -12.44
N PRO A 206 3.71 -21.28 -11.38
CA PRO A 206 4.40 -20.01 -11.54
C PRO A 206 5.77 -20.20 -12.21
N GLU A 207 6.13 -19.25 -13.08
CA GLU A 207 7.52 -19.10 -13.49
C GLU A 207 8.35 -18.64 -12.28
N TYR A 208 9.46 -19.34 -12.01
CA TYR A 208 10.35 -19.08 -10.89
C TYR A 208 10.63 -17.57 -10.74
N GLY A 209 10.34 -17.02 -9.55
CA GLY A 209 10.61 -15.62 -9.18
C GLY A 209 9.78 -14.53 -9.89
N LYS A 210 9.06 -14.85 -10.97
CA LYS A 210 8.23 -13.88 -11.72
C LYS A 210 6.84 -13.67 -11.10
N GLY A 211 6.43 -14.56 -10.20
CA GLY A 211 5.16 -14.47 -9.49
C GLY A 211 5.15 -13.40 -8.38
N ILE A 212 4.02 -13.24 -7.72
CA ILE A 212 3.92 -12.47 -6.46
C ILE A 212 4.65 -13.27 -5.38
N ASN A 213 5.84 -12.84 -4.94
CA ASN A 213 6.63 -13.64 -3.99
C ASN A 213 7.23 -12.84 -2.84
N TRP A 214 7.46 -13.54 -1.74
CA TRP A 214 8.12 -13.07 -0.52
C TRP A 214 9.08 -14.16 -0.03
N ARG A 215 10.36 -14.02 -0.39
CA ARG A 215 11.37 -15.09 -0.31
C ARG A 215 11.43 -15.77 1.06
N THR A 216 11.42 -15.00 2.14
CA THR A 216 11.58 -15.53 3.50
C THR A 216 10.37 -16.31 4.01
N TRP A 217 9.23 -16.24 3.32
CA TRP A 217 8.02 -16.97 3.70
C TRP A 217 7.77 -18.18 2.81
N THR A 218 7.61 -17.98 1.49
CA THR A 218 7.22 -19.04 0.54
C THR A 218 8.26 -19.30 -0.56
N GLY A 219 9.41 -18.62 -0.52
CA GLY A 219 10.45 -18.75 -1.54
C GLY A 219 10.07 -18.08 -2.86
N TYR A 220 10.60 -18.59 -3.98
CA TYR A 220 10.38 -18.06 -5.33
C TYR A 220 9.54 -18.97 -6.24
N ASP A 221 9.30 -20.21 -5.80
CA ASP A 221 8.55 -21.24 -6.53
C ASP A 221 7.04 -21.12 -6.32
N ILE A 222 6.60 -20.28 -5.39
CA ILE A 222 5.19 -20.08 -5.05
C ILE A 222 4.82 -18.63 -5.35
N SER A 223 3.74 -18.44 -6.11
CA SER A 223 3.08 -17.15 -6.23
C SER A 223 1.99 -17.04 -5.16
N LEU A 224 1.97 -15.93 -4.44
CA LEU A 224 0.98 -15.62 -3.43
C LEU A 224 -0.38 -15.34 -4.08
N LYS A 225 -1.44 -15.72 -3.37
CA LYS A 225 -2.84 -15.48 -3.73
C LYS A 225 -3.26 -14.05 -3.39
N PHE A 226 -2.73 -13.54 -2.28
CA PHE A 226 -3.06 -12.23 -1.73
C PHE A 226 -1.81 -11.49 -1.30
N SER A 227 -1.76 -10.20 -1.61
CA SER A 227 -0.86 -9.26 -0.94
C SER A 227 -1.54 -7.92 -0.80
N GLU A 228 -1.39 -7.26 0.35
CA GLU A 228 -1.83 -5.89 0.55
C GLU A 228 -0.75 -5.09 1.27
N MET A 229 -0.41 -3.92 0.72
CA MET A 229 0.50 -2.97 1.37
C MET A 229 -0.26 -1.73 1.79
N LYS A 230 -0.08 -1.35 3.06
CA LYS A 230 -0.77 -0.22 3.67
C LYS A 230 0.12 0.55 4.61
N THR A 231 -0.09 1.85 4.65
CA THR A 231 0.66 2.75 5.53
C THR A 231 -0.26 3.45 6.51
N ARG A 232 0.29 3.77 7.67
CA ARG A 232 -0.38 4.51 8.73
C ARG A 232 0.63 5.37 9.45
N ARG A 233 0.30 6.64 9.64
CA ARG A 233 1.10 7.57 10.43
C ARG A 233 1.09 7.13 11.90
N ASN A 234 2.24 7.28 12.56
CA ASN A 234 2.43 6.80 13.94
C ASN A 234 1.91 7.79 15.00
N ASN A 235 1.83 9.08 14.68
CA ASN A 235 1.45 10.16 15.60
C ASN A 235 0.43 11.08 14.93
#